data_AF-A0A2V8I989-F1
#
_entry.id   AF-A0A2V8I989-F1
#
_cell.length_a   1.000
_cell.length_b   1.000
_cell.length_c   1.000
_cell.angle_alpha   90.00
_cell.angle_beta   90.00
_cell.angle_gamma   90.00
#
_symmetry.space_group_name_H-M   'P 1'
#
loop_
_entity.id
_entity.type
_entity.pdbx_description
1 polymer ?
#
loop_
_entity_poly.entity_id
_entity_poly.type
_entity_poly.pdbx_seq_one_letter_code
_entity_poly.pdbx_strand_id
1 'polypeptide(L)' 'GNVTNWNIELGPPLILRRAGWRQDSLKVGDQVTVEGYRAKDGSKMANGRKVTLADGRQVFAGSTTDGGPTP' A
#
# COMPACT_ATOMS: atom_id res chain seq x y z
N GLY A 1 -9.93 -16.93 13.20
CA GLY A 1 -8.86 -15.91 13.07
C GLY A 1 -9.38 -14.57 13.57
N ASN A 2 -8.50 -13.68 14.03
CA ASN A 2 -8.88 -12.34 14.49
C ASN A 2 -8.73 -11.35 13.32
N VAL A 3 -9.80 -10.60 13.01
CA VAL A 3 -9.78 -9.56 11.96
C VAL A 3 -9.33 -8.25 12.59
N THR A 4 -8.28 -7.64 12.05
CA THR A 4 -7.75 -6.37 12.55
C THR A 4 -7.84 -5.32 11.45
N ASN A 5 -8.38 -4.14 11.78
CA ASN A 5 -8.38 -3.00 10.87
C ASN A 5 -7.01 -2.31 10.88
N TRP A 6 -6.49 -2.00 9.70
CA TRP A 6 -5.20 -1.35 9.50
C TRP A 6 -5.37 -0.05 8.73
N ASN A 7 -4.63 0.98 9.14
CA ASN A 7 -4.46 2.18 8.33
C ASN A 7 -3.15 2.08 7.53
N ILE A 8 -3.25 2.19 6.20
CA ILE A 8 -2.10 2.10 5.31
C ILE A 8 -1.90 3.46 4.66
N GLU A 9 -0.80 4.11 5.00
CA GLU A 9 -0.43 5.38 4.40
C GLU A 9 0.30 5.14 3.08
N LEU A 10 -0.10 5.89 2.06
CA LEU A 10 0.52 5.92 0.75
C LEU A 10 0.98 7.35 0.46
N GLY A 11 1.73 7.52 -0.63
CA GLY A 11 2.26 8.79 -1.08
C GLY A 11 1.19 9.75 -1.62
N PRO A 12 1.62 10.95 -2.03
CA PRO A 12 0.71 12.00 -2.49
C PRO A 12 -0.12 11.58 -3.72
N PRO A 13 -1.38 12.03 -3.86
CA PRO A 13 -2.28 11.62 -4.95
C PRO A 13 -1.70 11.80 -6.36
N LEU A 14 -0.91 12.86 -6.59
CA LEU A 14 -0.25 13.11 -7.88
C LEU A 14 0.73 11.99 -8.25
N ILE A 15 1.49 11.50 -7.27
CA ILE A 15 2.46 10.40 -7.48
C ILE A 15 1.71 9.09 -7.67
N LEU A 16 0.67 8.83 -6.86
CA LEU A 16 -0.13 7.61 -6.99
C LEU A 16 -0.78 7.50 -8.37
N ARG A 17 -1.35 8.60 -8.89
CA ARG A 17 -1.93 8.61 -10.25
C ARG A 17 -0.90 8.26 -11.33
N ARG A 18 0.33 8.78 -11.21
CA ARG A 18 1.43 8.44 -12.13
C ARG A 18 1.88 6.98 -11.99
N ALA A 19 1.80 6.42 -10.79
CA ALA A 19 2.05 5.01 -10.51
C ALA A 19 0.89 4.08 -10.93
N GLY A 20 -0.14 4.60 -11.61
CA GLY A 20 -1.26 3.81 -12.14
C GLY A 20 -2.44 3.66 -11.19
N TRP A 21 -2.46 4.34 -10.05
CA TRP A 21 -3.65 4.39 -9.21
C TRP A 21 -4.77 5.17 -9.89
N ARG A 22 -5.98 4.64 -9.78
CA ARG A 22 -7.22 5.32 -10.14
C ARG A 22 -8.16 5.27 -8.95
N GLN A 23 -9.22 6.09 -9.01
CA GLN A 23 -10.21 6.18 -7.93
C GLN A 23 -10.91 4.83 -7.69
N ASP A 24 -11.02 4.00 -8.71
CA ASP A 24 -11.65 2.68 -8.71
C ASP A 24 -10.66 1.52 -8.61
N SER A 25 -9.37 1.79 -8.31
CA SER A 25 -8.33 0.76 -8.13
C SER A 25 -8.62 -0.18 -6.96
N LEU A 26 -9.44 0.23 -5.99
CA LEU A 26 -9.83 -0.56 -4.82
C LEU A 26 -11.33 -0.46 -4.61
N LYS A 27 -11.96 -1.59 -4.36
CA LYS A 27 -13.38 -1.72 -4.01
C LYS A 27 -13.53 -2.54 -2.74
N VAL A 28 -14.62 -2.31 -2.03
CA VAL A 28 -14.97 -3.15 -0.88
C VAL A 28 -15.13 -4.60 -1.35
N GLY A 29 -14.45 -5.52 -0.68
CA GLY A 29 -14.40 -6.94 -1.04
C GLY A 29 -13.16 -7.34 -1.83
N ASP A 30 -12.37 -6.40 -2.35
CA ASP A 30 -11.10 -6.71 -2.99
C ASP A 30 -10.11 -7.30 -1.99
N GLN A 31 -9.47 -8.41 -2.38
CA GLN A 31 -8.34 -8.94 -1.65
C GLN A 31 -7.05 -8.38 -2.26
N VAL A 32 -6.28 -7.68 -1.44
CA VAL A 32 -5.02 -7.04 -1.85
C VAL A 32 -3.89 -7.41 -0.90
N THR A 33 -2.67 -7.35 -1.42
CA THR A 33 -1.45 -7.55 -0.63
C THR A 33 -0.70 -6.23 -0.54
N VAL A 34 -0.40 -5.80 0.68
CA VAL A 34 0.39 -4.60 0.94
C VAL A 34 1.73 -5.00 1.54
N GLU A 35 2.81 -4.59 0.89
CA GLU A 35 4.16 -4.65 1.43
C GLU A 35 4.54 -3.26 1.94
N GLY A 36 5.13 -3.17 3.13
CA GLY A 36 5.44 -1.89 3.76
C GLY A 36 6.04 -2.03 5.15
N TYR A 37 6.18 -0.89 5.83
CA TYR A 37 6.80 -0.80 7.15
C TYR A 37 5.75 -0.51 8.20
N ARG A 38 5.63 -1.38 9.20
CA ARG A 38 4.75 -1.19 10.34
C ARG A 38 5.24 -0.03 11.22
N ALA A 39 4.30 0.72 11.78
CA ALA A 39 4.59 1.73 12.80
C ALA A 39 5.35 1.14 14.00
N LYS A 40 6.36 1.88 14.49
CA LYS A 40 7.25 1.44 15.57
C LYS A 40 6.59 1.38 16.94
N ASP A 41 5.53 2.17 17.13
CA ASP A 41 4.77 2.29 18.38
C ASP A 41 3.77 1.13 18.59
N GLY A 42 3.67 0.21 17.65
CA GLY A 42 2.80 -0.96 17.73
C GLY A 42 1.35 -0.71 17.27
N SER A 43 1.01 0.53 16.89
CA SER A 43 -0.27 0.86 16.25
C SER A 43 -0.50 0.00 14.99
N LYS A 44 -1.77 -0.14 14.60
CA LYS A 44 -2.16 -0.87 13.39
C LYS A 44 -2.06 0.05 12.17
N MET A 45 -0.89 0.65 12.03
CA MET A 45 -0.54 1.57 10.96
C MET A 45 0.69 1.05 10.24
N ALA A 46 0.76 1.29 8.94
CA ALA A 46 1.95 1.01 8.15
C ALA A 46 2.10 2.03 7.02
N ASN A 47 3.35 2.31 6.68
CA ASN A 47 3.69 3.01 5.43
C ASN A 47 3.79 1.96 4.31
N GLY A 48 2.93 2.06 3.30
CA GLY A 48 2.94 1.16 2.15
C GLY A 48 4.12 1.47 1.21
N ARG A 49 4.78 0.43 0.71
CA ARG A 49 5.82 0.49 -0.32
C ARG A 49 5.25 0.06 -1.68
N LYS A 50 4.52 -1.05 -1.69
CA LYS A 50 3.95 -1.68 -2.89
C LYS A 50 2.61 -2.30 -2.53
N VAL A 51 1.63 -2.13 -3.41
CA VAL A 51 0.33 -2.77 -3.30
C VAL A 51 0.12 -3.65 -4.53
N THR A 52 -0.21 -4.92 -4.30
CA THR A 52 -0.68 -5.84 -5.34
C THR A 52 -2.19 -5.88 -5.26
N LEU A 53 -2.84 -5.39 -6.31
CA LEU A 53 -4.29 -5.33 -6.42
C LEU A 53 -4.87 -6.72 -6.71
N ALA A 54 -6.19 -6.86 -6.59
CA ALA A 54 -6.90 -8.13 -6.80
C ALA A 54 -6.76 -8.67 -8.25
N ASP A 55 -6.53 -7.77 -9.22
CA ASP A 55 -6.25 -8.11 -10.63
C ASP A 55 -4.79 -8.54 -10.88
N GLY A 56 -3.95 -8.60 -9.83
CA GLY A 56 -2.54 -8.93 -9.90
C GLY A 56 -1.63 -7.75 -10.26
N ARG A 57 -2.19 -6.58 -10.58
CA ARG A 57 -1.40 -5.39 -10.91
C ARG A 57 -0.70 -4.84 -9.68
N GLN A 58 0.59 -4.59 -9.82
CA GLN A 58 1.38 -3.94 -8.79
C GLN A 58 1.41 -2.43 -9.02
N VAL A 59 1.07 -1.69 -7.96
CA VAL A 59 1.12 -0.23 -7.95
C VAL A 59 2.00 0.23 -6.81
N PHE A 60 2.89 1.18 -7.11
CA PHE A 60 3.83 1.70 -6.13
C PHE A 60 3.15 2.76 -5.27
N ALA A 61 3.49 2.75 -3.98
CA ALA A 61 2.92 3.65 -3.00
C ALA A 61 3.60 5.03 -2.97
N GLY A 62 4.64 5.28 -3.77
CA GLY A 62 5.19 6.63 -4.00
C GLY A 62 6.62 6.86 -3.55
N SER A 63 7.33 5.85 -3.04
CA SER A 63 8.75 5.96 -2.68
C SER A 63 9.58 4.98 -3.51
N THR A 64 10.38 5.50 -4.47
CA THR A 64 11.36 4.71 -5.23
C THR A 64 12.64 4.44 -4.45
N THR A 65 12.87 5.18 -3.36
CA THR A 65 14.06 5.10 -2.49
C THR A 65 13.63 5.11 -1.03
N ASP A 66 12.94 4.07 -0.58
CA ASP A 66 12.48 3.93 0.81
C ASP A 66 13.57 3.42 1.77
N GLY A 67 14.81 3.29 1.28
CA GLY A 67 15.95 2.78 2.06
C GLY A 67 15.83 1.31 2.48
N GLY A 68 14.77 0.63 2.04
CA GLY A 68 14.57 -0.79 2.25
C GLY A 68 15.40 -1.64 1.30
N PRO A 69 15.62 -2.92 1.65
CA PRO A 69 16.29 -3.86 0.75
C PRO A 69 15.58 -3.89 -0.61
N THR A 70 16.37 -3.93 -1.68
CA THR A 70 15.86 -4.17 -3.02
C THR A 70 15.20 -5.56 -3.05
N PRO A 71 13.99 -5.70 -3.63
CA PRO A 71 13.41 -7.02 -3.86
C PRO A 71 14.33 -7.95 -4.66
#